data_AF-A0A1V5FEE1-F1
#
_entry.id   AF-A0A1V5FEE1-F1
#
_cell.length_a   1.000
_cell.length_b   1.000
_cell.length_c   1.000
_cell.angle_alpha   90.00
_cell.angle_beta   90.00
_cell.angle_gamma   90.00
#
_symmetry.space_group_name_H-M   'P 1'
#
loop_
_entity.id
_entity.type
_entity.pdbx_description
1 polymer ?
#
loop_
_entity_poly.entity_id
_entity_poly.type
_entity_poly.pdbx_seq_one_letter_code
_entity_poly.pdbx_strand_id
1 'polypeptide(L)'
;MSGFFSNPRGVWDSYAAFWHYLARAGAEQSSTQGAGVHDHPWHYYLAMLAFWRLGPGPWWSEGFILILALAGLWASLSERASSRVDMRLRRFIAFYTGWMILLYSAIPYKTPWCMLGFLHGLILLAGIGAECIWRATAGRRAIRGAALLAMAAGTTHLAWQSERATGFFAADIRNPYVYAHTSPDTARFARQLDSVAAVQPEILRQPVLAMALEYWPLPWYLRRFEQVGYWHSVPEGVELPAAPVVIADVAFEETLRQRLPAGYFMDYFGLRHELLLCVMYRQDVWDRFIESRQAATPPEGADAMEQALR
;
A
#
# COMPACT_ATOMS: atom_id res chain seq x y z
N MET A 1 4.70 28.09 -11.70
CA MET A 1 5.67 29.09 -11.16
C MET A 1 6.29 29.83 -12.33
N SER A 2 6.13 31.15 -12.42
CA SER A 2 6.70 31.94 -13.52
C SER A 2 8.21 32.07 -13.31
N GLY A 3 9.00 31.64 -14.29
CA GLY A 3 10.44 31.82 -14.27
C GLY A 3 10.80 33.29 -14.45
N PHE A 4 10.57 34.15 -13.44
CA PHE A 4 10.95 35.57 -13.45
C PHE A 4 10.65 36.28 -14.79
N PHE A 5 9.38 36.22 -15.22
CA PHE A 5 8.87 36.84 -16.47
C PHE A 5 9.41 36.28 -17.80
N SER A 6 10.29 35.27 -17.79
CA SER A 6 10.78 34.61 -19.02
C SER A 6 9.79 33.63 -19.64
N ASN A 7 8.78 33.18 -18.89
CA ASN A 7 7.68 32.35 -19.40
C ASN A 7 6.31 32.83 -18.88
N PRO A 8 5.70 33.84 -19.52
CA PRO A 8 4.36 34.31 -19.16
C PRO A 8 3.27 33.25 -19.40
N ARG A 9 3.47 32.32 -20.35
CA ARG A 9 2.56 31.17 -20.56
C ARG A 9 2.56 30.20 -19.37
N GLY A 10 3.66 30.13 -18.60
CA GLY A 10 3.74 29.27 -17.42
C GLY A 10 2.69 29.55 -16.34
N VAL A 11 2.10 30.76 -16.31
CA VAL A 11 0.94 31.05 -15.44
C VAL A 11 -0.30 30.32 -15.95
N TRP A 12 -0.57 30.39 -17.25
CA TRP A 12 -1.67 29.66 -17.87
C TRP A 12 -1.46 28.15 -17.81
N ASP A 13 -0.24 27.66 -18.06
CA ASP A 13 0.09 26.23 -17.98
C ASP A 13 -0.14 25.69 -16.55
N SER A 14 0.06 26.52 -15.52
CA SER A 14 -0.27 26.15 -14.14
C SER A 14 -1.77 25.96 -13.93
N TYR A 15 -2.62 26.77 -14.58
CA TYR A 15 -4.09 26.61 -14.56
C TYR A 15 -4.55 25.43 -15.42
N ALA A 16 -4.00 25.29 -16.63
CA ALA A 16 -4.29 24.18 -17.53
C ALA A 16 -3.88 22.83 -16.92
N ALA A 17 -2.84 22.79 -16.09
CA ALA A 17 -2.48 21.59 -15.34
C ALA A 17 -3.64 21.12 -14.43
N PHE A 18 -4.32 22.03 -13.72
CA PHE A 18 -5.50 21.67 -12.92
C PHE A 18 -6.64 21.10 -13.77
N TRP A 19 -6.82 21.59 -15.00
CA TRP A 19 -7.79 21.03 -15.94
C TRP A 19 -7.45 19.60 -16.34
N HIS A 20 -6.17 19.32 -16.65
CA HIS A 20 -5.71 17.96 -16.94
C HIS A 20 -5.88 17.00 -15.74
N TYR A 21 -5.66 17.47 -14.52
CA TYR A 21 -5.92 16.69 -13.31
C TYR A 21 -7.41 16.44 -13.10
N LEU A 22 -8.27 17.43 -13.33
CA LEU A 22 -9.72 17.29 -13.19
C LEU A 22 -10.27 16.31 -14.23
N ALA A 23 -9.80 16.39 -15.48
CA ALA A 23 -10.14 15.46 -16.54
C ALA A 23 -9.70 14.02 -16.19
N ARG A 24 -8.53 13.82 -15.58
CA ARG A 24 -8.07 12.51 -15.10
C ARG A 24 -8.80 11.99 -13.87
N ALA A 25 -9.28 12.88 -13.00
CA ALA A 25 -10.06 12.52 -11.82
C ALA A 25 -11.51 12.15 -12.16
N GLY A 26 -12.05 12.73 -13.24
CA GLY A 26 -13.39 12.45 -13.75
C GLY A 26 -13.45 11.41 -14.87
N ALA A 27 -12.35 11.12 -15.55
CA ALA A 27 -12.28 10.06 -16.56
C ALA A 27 -11.94 8.71 -15.92
N GLU A 28 -12.59 7.65 -16.40
CA GLU A 28 -12.30 6.23 -16.10
C GLU A 28 -10.85 5.79 -16.43
N GLN A 29 -10.00 6.70 -16.92
CA GLN A 29 -8.62 6.48 -17.36
C GLN A 29 -7.62 7.17 -16.44
N SER A 30 -7.59 6.77 -15.18
CA SER A 30 -6.49 7.08 -14.27
C SER A 30 -5.47 5.94 -14.37
N SER A 31 -4.33 6.24 -14.99
CA SER A 31 -3.22 5.35 -15.36
C SER A 31 -3.61 4.15 -16.25
N THR A 32 -3.02 4.13 -17.44
CA THR A 32 -2.94 2.95 -18.31
C THR A 32 -2.61 1.71 -17.48
N GLN A 33 -3.59 0.79 -17.44
CA GLN A 33 -3.59 -0.55 -16.81
C GLN A 33 -3.99 -0.58 -15.32
N GLY A 34 -5.32 -0.53 -15.13
CA GLY A 34 -6.05 -0.63 -13.87
C GLY A 34 -7.43 0.04 -13.92
N ALA A 35 -7.95 0.33 -15.13
CA ALA A 35 -9.18 1.08 -15.35
C ALA A 35 -10.36 0.35 -14.68
N GLY A 36 -10.86 0.93 -13.59
CA GLY A 36 -12.00 0.41 -12.81
C GLY A 36 -11.70 0.06 -11.35
N VAL A 37 -10.43 -0.16 -10.96
CA VAL A 37 -10.10 -0.60 -9.58
C VAL A 37 -10.36 0.50 -8.54
N HIS A 38 -10.33 1.77 -8.95
CA HIS A 38 -10.49 2.93 -8.07
C HIS A 38 -11.76 3.73 -8.34
N ASP A 39 -12.61 3.24 -9.24
CA ASP A 39 -13.94 3.81 -9.41
C ASP A 39 -14.86 3.23 -8.34
N HIS A 40 -15.38 4.11 -7.51
CA HIS A 40 -16.05 3.74 -6.29
C HIS A 40 -17.27 4.63 -6.07
N PRO A 41 -18.37 4.08 -5.54
CA PRO A 41 -19.58 4.85 -5.30
C PRO A 41 -19.32 5.98 -4.28
N TRP A 42 -20.17 7.00 -4.29
CA TRP A 42 -20.00 8.19 -3.43
C TRP A 42 -19.89 7.84 -1.92
N HIS A 43 -20.54 6.77 -1.48
CA HIS A 43 -20.54 6.33 -0.08
C HIS A 43 -19.33 5.47 0.30
N TYR A 44 -18.42 5.17 -0.64
CA TYR A 44 -17.31 4.25 -0.46
C TYR A 44 -16.49 4.51 0.80
N TYR A 45 -16.04 5.75 1.03
CA TYR A 45 -15.23 6.05 2.21
C TYR A 45 -15.99 5.86 3.52
N LEU A 46 -17.28 6.25 3.57
CA LEU A 46 -18.09 6.06 4.77
C LEU A 46 -18.38 4.58 5.03
N ALA A 47 -18.61 3.79 3.98
CA ALA A 47 -18.75 2.34 4.08
C ALA A 47 -17.45 1.72 4.59
N MET A 48 -16.30 2.10 4.01
CA MET A 48 -14.98 1.63 4.42
C MET A 48 -14.67 1.94 5.89
N LEU A 49 -14.99 3.14 6.37
CA LEU A 49 -14.85 3.52 7.78
C LEU A 49 -15.85 2.80 8.69
N ALA A 50 -17.10 2.61 8.25
CA ALA A 50 -18.12 1.97 9.07
C ALA A 50 -17.82 0.47 9.25
N PHE A 51 -17.54 -0.23 8.16
CA PHE A 51 -17.23 -1.64 8.16
C PHE A 51 -16.55 -2.05 6.85
N TRP A 52 -15.35 -2.62 6.95
CA TRP A 52 -14.64 -3.21 5.81
C TRP A 52 -14.20 -4.63 6.12
N ARG A 53 -14.33 -5.52 5.13
CA ARG A 53 -13.81 -6.88 5.18
C ARG A 53 -13.57 -7.41 3.76
N LEU A 54 -12.37 -7.89 3.51
CA LEU A 54 -12.02 -8.57 2.26
C LEU A 54 -11.87 -10.07 2.49
N GLY A 55 -12.77 -10.87 1.88
CA GLY A 55 -12.74 -12.33 1.95
C GLY A 55 -12.70 -12.90 3.39
N PRO A 56 -11.90 -13.95 3.66
CA PRO A 56 -11.73 -14.48 5.01
C PRO A 56 -10.84 -13.60 5.90
N GLY A 57 -10.43 -12.43 5.40
CA GLY A 57 -9.66 -11.45 6.16
C GLY A 57 -10.43 -10.87 7.33
N PRO A 58 -9.74 -10.07 8.16
CA PRO A 58 -10.37 -9.48 9.31
C PRO A 58 -11.37 -8.39 8.95
N TRP A 59 -12.27 -8.13 9.89
CA TRP A 59 -13.07 -6.91 9.93
C TRP A 59 -12.26 -5.70 10.39
N TRP A 60 -12.58 -4.56 9.80
CA TRP A 60 -12.08 -3.22 10.14
C TRP A 60 -13.27 -2.29 10.34
N SER A 61 -13.15 -1.36 11.29
CA SER A 61 -14.21 -0.40 11.60
C SER A 61 -13.68 0.76 12.45
N GLU A 62 -13.87 1.96 11.94
CA GLU A 62 -13.77 3.23 12.65
C GLU A 62 -15.15 3.64 13.24
N GLY A 63 -16.09 2.69 13.38
CA GLY A 63 -17.46 2.96 13.83
C GLY A 63 -17.54 3.68 15.17
N PHE A 64 -16.58 3.44 16.08
CA PHE A 64 -16.49 4.17 17.34
C PHE A 64 -16.25 5.68 17.12
N ILE A 65 -15.37 6.04 16.18
CA ILE A 65 -15.14 7.43 15.77
C ILE A 65 -16.41 7.99 15.14
N LEU A 66 -17.04 7.26 14.21
CA LEU A 66 -18.25 7.73 13.51
C LEU A 66 -19.40 8.03 14.49
N ILE A 67 -19.67 7.14 15.44
CA ILE A 67 -20.74 7.33 16.44
C ILE A 67 -20.46 8.55 17.31
N LEU A 68 -19.24 8.71 17.81
CA LEU A 68 -18.87 9.87 18.60
C LEU A 68 -18.86 11.17 17.77
N ALA A 69 -18.45 11.09 16.51
CA ALA A 69 -18.44 12.23 15.59
C ALA A 69 -19.86 12.74 15.30
N LEU A 70 -20.87 11.86 15.25
CA LEU A 70 -22.28 12.26 15.16
C LEU A 70 -22.73 13.05 16.41
N ALA A 71 -22.34 12.61 17.61
CA ALA A 71 -22.59 13.36 18.83
C ALA A 71 -21.86 14.71 18.83
N GLY A 72 -20.63 14.76 18.31
CA GLY A 72 -19.86 16.00 18.15
C GLY A 72 -20.45 16.95 17.13
N LEU A 73 -20.97 16.43 16.02
CA LEU A 73 -21.67 17.20 14.99
C LEU A 73 -22.94 17.83 15.57
N TRP A 74 -23.74 17.04 16.30
CA TRP A 74 -24.89 17.57 17.04
C TRP A 74 -24.47 18.67 18.03
N ALA A 75 -23.39 18.45 18.77
CA ALA A 75 -22.86 19.44 19.72
C ALA A 75 -22.27 20.70 19.08
N SER A 76 -21.94 20.63 17.78
CA SER A 76 -21.42 21.75 17.00
C SER A 76 -22.54 22.61 16.40
N LEU A 77 -23.70 22.01 16.14
CA LEU A 77 -24.86 22.68 15.57
C LEU A 77 -25.87 23.15 16.63
N SER A 78 -25.89 22.49 17.80
CA SER A 78 -26.86 22.77 18.86
C SER A 78 -26.29 23.70 19.94
N GLU A 79 -26.98 24.80 20.20
CA GLU A 79 -26.68 25.69 21.34
C GLU A 79 -27.00 25.05 22.69
N ARG A 80 -27.83 23.99 22.69
CA ARG A 80 -28.20 23.24 23.88
C ARG A 80 -27.11 22.27 24.34
N ALA A 81 -26.13 21.99 23.48
CA ALA A 81 -25.07 21.06 23.79
C ALA A 81 -24.04 21.67 24.74
N SER A 82 -23.79 20.98 25.84
CA SER A 82 -22.82 21.37 26.85
C SER A 82 -21.41 20.97 26.40
N SER A 83 -20.67 21.90 25.79
CA SER A 83 -19.26 21.71 25.43
C SER A 83 -18.38 22.85 25.95
N ARG A 84 -17.15 22.54 26.35
CA ARG A 84 -16.12 23.52 26.74
C ARG A 84 -15.46 24.20 25.55
N VAL A 85 -15.58 23.61 24.36
CA VAL A 85 -14.98 24.14 23.13
C VAL A 85 -15.81 25.32 22.64
N ASP A 86 -15.14 26.37 22.14
CA ASP A 86 -15.81 27.53 21.56
C ASP A 86 -16.76 27.12 20.42
N MET A 87 -17.93 27.76 20.34
CA MET A 87 -18.96 27.42 19.35
C MET A 87 -18.49 27.65 17.91
N ARG A 88 -17.71 28.70 17.66
CA ARG A 88 -17.19 29.02 16.32
C ARG A 88 -16.21 27.95 15.87
N LEU A 89 -15.33 27.50 16.76
CA LEU A 89 -14.38 26.42 16.46
C LEU A 89 -15.10 25.10 16.18
N ARG A 90 -16.08 24.72 17.00
CA ARG A 90 -16.91 23.53 16.76
C ARG A 90 -17.59 23.55 15.39
N ARG A 91 -18.26 24.66 15.06
CA ARG A 91 -18.90 24.86 13.75
C ARG A 91 -17.89 24.81 12.61
N PHE A 92 -16.73 25.45 12.76
CA PHE A 92 -15.67 25.38 11.76
C PHE A 92 -15.24 23.94 11.49
N ILE A 93 -14.95 23.15 12.52
CA ILE A 93 -14.56 21.74 12.37
C ILE A 93 -15.68 20.94 11.69
N ALA A 94 -16.94 21.16 12.08
CA ALA A 94 -18.09 20.48 11.48
C ALA A 94 -18.24 20.79 9.99
N PHE A 95 -18.21 22.07 9.60
CA PHE A 95 -18.30 22.48 8.20
C PHE A 95 -17.09 22.02 7.39
N TYR A 96 -15.88 22.16 7.93
CA TYR A 96 -14.66 21.66 7.31
C TYR A 96 -14.76 20.16 7.01
N THR A 97 -15.14 19.36 8.01
CA THR A 97 -15.26 17.90 7.88
C THR A 97 -16.36 17.54 6.88
N GLY A 98 -17.52 18.19 6.95
CA GLY A 98 -18.63 17.96 6.03
C GLY A 98 -18.29 18.29 4.57
N TRP A 99 -17.63 19.43 4.33
CA TRP A 99 -17.17 19.81 3.00
C TRP A 99 -16.11 18.85 2.46
N MET A 100 -15.13 18.44 3.29
CA MET A 100 -14.13 17.47 2.87
C MET A 100 -14.74 16.11 2.52
N ILE A 101 -15.69 15.60 3.33
CA ILE A 101 -16.43 14.38 3.01
C ILE A 101 -17.14 14.54 1.66
N LEU A 102 -17.91 15.62 1.49
CA LEU A 102 -18.70 15.86 0.28
C LEU A 102 -17.81 15.93 -0.98
N LEU A 103 -16.75 16.74 -0.92
CA LEU A 103 -15.86 16.96 -2.07
C LEU A 103 -15.11 15.68 -2.46
N TYR A 104 -14.55 14.95 -1.49
CA TYR A 104 -13.82 13.71 -1.80
C TYR A 104 -14.75 12.55 -2.17
N SER A 105 -15.96 12.48 -1.61
CA SER A 105 -16.96 11.48 -2.00
C SER A 105 -17.52 11.71 -3.40
N ALA A 106 -17.60 12.96 -3.85
CA ALA A 106 -18.11 13.31 -5.18
C ALA A 106 -17.16 12.92 -6.33
N ILE A 107 -15.86 12.80 -6.08
CA ILE A 107 -14.87 12.41 -7.08
C ILE A 107 -14.94 10.87 -7.26
N PRO A 108 -15.24 10.34 -8.48
CA PRO A 108 -15.36 8.90 -8.70
C PRO A 108 -14.07 8.14 -8.39
N TYR A 109 -12.92 8.66 -8.87
CA TYR A 109 -11.60 8.14 -8.58
C TYR A 109 -11.24 8.35 -7.11
N LYS A 110 -11.26 7.27 -6.32
CA LYS A 110 -11.03 7.30 -4.87
C LYS A 110 -9.76 6.57 -4.48
N THR A 111 -9.03 7.18 -3.54
CA THR A 111 -7.78 6.65 -2.99
C THR A 111 -7.81 6.76 -1.46
N PRO A 112 -7.28 5.80 -0.70
CA PRO A 112 -7.40 5.80 0.76
C PRO A 112 -6.83 7.06 1.45
N TRP A 113 -5.78 7.68 0.90
CA TRP A 113 -5.17 8.88 1.51
C TRP A 113 -6.04 10.13 1.39
N CYS A 114 -6.94 10.22 0.40
CA CYS A 114 -7.89 11.34 0.30
C CYS A 114 -8.84 11.38 1.51
N MET A 115 -9.17 10.21 2.07
CA MET A 115 -10.01 10.11 3.26
C MET A 115 -9.32 10.65 4.52
N LEU A 116 -7.98 10.60 4.60
CA LEU A 116 -7.26 11.08 5.79
C LEU A 116 -7.56 12.54 6.12
N GLY A 117 -7.84 13.36 5.08
CA GLY A 117 -8.21 14.76 5.23
C GLY A 117 -9.51 14.97 6.02
N PHE A 118 -10.55 14.17 5.82
CA PHE A 118 -11.75 14.29 6.66
C PHE A 118 -11.75 13.35 7.87
N LEU A 119 -10.97 12.26 7.85
CA LEU A 119 -10.85 11.35 8.99
C LEU A 119 -10.32 12.08 10.23
N HIS A 120 -9.32 12.95 10.07
CA HIS A 120 -8.85 13.76 11.20
C HIS A 120 -9.94 14.72 11.72
N GLY A 121 -10.79 15.25 10.84
CA GLY A 121 -11.95 16.07 11.20
C GLY A 121 -12.98 15.26 12.00
N LEU A 122 -13.27 14.03 11.57
CA LEU A 122 -14.11 13.09 12.29
C LEU A 122 -13.54 12.74 13.68
N ILE A 123 -12.23 12.56 13.82
CA ILE A 123 -11.56 12.34 15.11
C ILE A 123 -11.76 13.53 16.05
N LEU A 124 -11.61 14.76 15.56
CA LEU A 124 -11.84 15.96 16.36
C LEU A 124 -13.31 16.10 16.78
N LEU A 125 -14.26 15.84 15.88
CA LEU A 125 -15.68 15.78 16.21
C LEU A 125 -15.97 14.67 17.23
N ALA A 126 -15.35 13.51 17.10
CA ALA A 126 -15.48 12.42 18.06
C ALA A 126 -15.01 12.84 19.46
N GLY A 127 -13.92 13.60 19.57
CA GLY A 127 -13.47 14.20 20.82
C GLY A 127 -14.49 15.17 21.44
N ILE A 128 -15.11 16.04 20.63
CA ILE A 128 -16.18 16.94 21.09
C ILE A 128 -17.41 16.13 21.55
N GLY A 129 -17.80 15.10 20.80
CA GLY A 129 -18.92 14.23 21.14
C GLY A 129 -18.68 13.46 22.44
N ALA A 130 -17.46 12.92 22.62
CA ALA A 130 -17.02 12.28 23.84
C ALA A 130 -17.12 13.24 25.05
N GLU A 131 -16.63 14.46 24.92
CA GLU A 131 -16.73 15.48 25.98
C GLU A 131 -18.19 15.83 26.32
N CYS A 132 -19.04 15.99 25.31
CA CYS A 132 -20.46 16.26 25.50
C CYS A 132 -21.16 15.11 26.26
N ILE A 133 -20.90 13.85 25.89
CA ILE A 133 -21.43 12.67 26.59
C ILE A 133 -20.91 12.63 28.04
N TRP A 134 -19.62 12.85 28.24
CA TRP A 134 -19.01 12.85 29.57
C TRP A 134 -19.61 13.90 30.51
N ARG A 135 -19.97 15.08 29.98
CA ARG A 135 -20.66 16.12 30.74
C ARG A 135 -22.11 15.79 30.99
N ALA A 136 -22.81 15.24 30.00
CA ALA A 136 -24.21 14.82 30.15
C ALA A 136 -24.41 13.72 31.21
N THR A 137 -23.37 12.91 31.47
CA THR A 137 -23.40 11.88 32.52
C THR A 137 -23.01 12.39 33.92
N ALA A 138 -22.72 13.68 34.08
CA ALA A 138 -22.40 14.26 35.38
C ALA A 138 -23.52 14.00 36.41
N GLY A 139 -23.14 13.62 37.64
CA GLY A 139 -24.09 13.30 38.71
C GLY A 139 -24.70 11.89 38.66
N ARG A 140 -24.56 11.14 37.56
CA ARG A 140 -25.12 9.78 37.40
C ARG A 140 -24.01 8.73 37.39
N ARG A 141 -23.55 8.32 38.58
CA ARG A 141 -22.36 7.44 38.76
C ARG A 141 -22.38 6.18 37.89
N ALA A 142 -23.50 5.46 37.85
CA ALA A 142 -23.63 4.24 37.04
C ALA A 142 -23.47 4.52 35.54
N ILE A 143 -24.16 5.53 35.02
CA ILE A 143 -24.10 5.91 33.59
C ILE A 143 -22.70 6.44 33.24
N ARG A 144 -22.08 7.19 34.14
CA ARG A 144 -20.72 7.71 33.96
C ARG A 144 -19.69 6.57 33.93
N GLY A 145 -19.85 5.56 34.79
CA GLY A 145 -19.03 4.34 34.76
C GLY A 145 -19.20 3.58 33.44
N ALA A 146 -20.44 3.40 32.98
CA ALA A 146 -20.72 2.77 31.69
C ALA A 146 -20.12 3.55 30.51
N ALA A 147 -20.22 4.89 30.51
CA ALA A 147 -19.61 5.73 29.49
C ALA A 147 -18.08 5.62 29.48
N LEU A 148 -17.45 5.57 30.65
CA LEU A 148 -16.00 5.37 30.77
C LEU A 148 -15.58 4.00 30.21
N LEU A 149 -16.31 2.93 30.57
CA LEU A 149 -16.03 1.59 30.06
C LEU A 149 -16.21 1.51 28.53
N ALA A 150 -17.28 2.13 28.00
CA ALA A 150 -17.49 2.20 26.55
C ALA A 150 -16.37 2.98 25.85
N MET A 151 -15.89 4.07 26.45
CA MET A 151 -14.74 4.83 25.92
C MET A 151 -13.44 4.01 25.95
N ALA A 152 -13.17 3.31 27.05
CA ALA A 152 -12.00 2.45 27.17
C ALA A 152 -12.04 1.30 26.17
N ALA A 153 -13.18 0.64 26.02
CA ALA A 153 -13.37 -0.44 25.04
C ALA A 153 -13.20 0.07 23.60
N GLY A 154 -13.85 1.17 23.25
CA GLY A 154 -13.76 1.77 21.91
C GLY A 154 -12.35 2.21 21.54
N THR A 155 -11.65 2.89 22.45
CA THR A 155 -10.25 3.32 22.22
C THR A 155 -9.28 2.14 22.14
N THR A 156 -9.46 1.10 22.97
CA THR A 156 -8.67 -0.13 22.89
C THR A 156 -8.89 -0.84 21.56
N HIS A 157 -10.13 -0.92 21.09
CA HIS A 157 -10.47 -1.50 19.79
C HIS A 157 -9.82 -0.73 18.64
N LEU A 158 -9.83 0.61 18.67
CA LEU A 158 -9.15 1.44 17.68
C LEU A 158 -7.62 1.25 17.71
N ALA A 159 -7.02 1.18 18.90
CA ALA A 159 -5.59 0.95 19.06
C ALA A 159 -5.18 -0.43 18.48
N TRP A 160 -5.98 -1.47 18.74
CA TRP A 160 -5.76 -2.80 18.19
C TRP A 160 -5.88 -2.83 16.66
N GLN A 161 -6.86 -2.12 16.08
CA GLN A 161 -6.93 -2.00 14.63
C GLN A 161 -5.75 -1.22 14.05
N SER A 162 -5.33 -0.13 14.69
CA SER A 162 -4.18 0.65 14.24
C SER A 162 -2.90 -0.20 14.23
N GLU A 163 -2.63 -0.93 15.30
CA GLU A 163 -1.46 -1.83 15.40
C GLU A 163 -1.45 -2.88 14.29
N ARG A 164 -2.62 -3.48 14.00
CA ARG A 164 -2.75 -4.46 12.92
C ARG A 164 -2.59 -3.86 11.54
N ALA A 165 -3.14 -2.66 11.31
CA ALA A 165 -3.04 -1.95 10.05
C ALA A 165 -1.60 -1.51 9.74
N THR A 166 -0.82 -1.15 10.76
CA THR A 166 0.57 -0.71 10.58
C THR A 166 1.60 -1.83 10.77
N GLY A 167 1.20 -2.96 11.34
CA GLY A 167 2.03 -4.14 11.58
C GLY A 167 1.78 -5.23 10.54
N PHE A 168 1.13 -6.31 10.96
CA PHE A 168 0.97 -7.52 10.13
C PHE A 168 0.32 -7.25 8.76
N PHE A 169 -0.63 -6.33 8.68
CA PHE A 169 -1.35 -6.00 7.44
C PHE A 169 -0.83 -4.73 6.74
N ALA A 170 0.37 -4.24 7.06
CA ALA A 170 0.90 -2.97 6.55
C ALA A 170 0.98 -2.88 5.02
N ALA A 171 1.26 -3.99 4.34
CA ALA A 171 1.32 -4.09 2.88
C ALA A 171 0.35 -5.15 2.33
N ASP A 172 -0.65 -5.54 3.12
CA ASP A 172 -1.59 -6.60 2.78
C ASP A 172 -2.88 -6.01 2.19
N ILE A 173 -3.39 -6.64 1.13
CA ILE A 173 -4.59 -6.21 0.39
C ILE A 173 -5.86 -6.24 1.24
N ARG A 174 -5.86 -7.00 2.34
CA ARG A 174 -6.97 -7.08 3.28
C ARG A 174 -7.08 -5.83 4.15
N ASN A 175 -6.06 -4.97 4.16
CA ASN A 175 -6.06 -3.67 4.84
C ASN A 175 -6.73 -2.61 3.95
N PRO A 176 -7.85 -2.00 4.39
CA PRO A 176 -8.56 -0.99 3.59
C PRO A 176 -7.74 0.27 3.29
N TYR A 177 -6.69 0.53 4.07
CA TYR A 177 -5.87 1.73 3.92
C TYR A 177 -4.72 1.55 2.91
N VAL A 178 -4.51 0.33 2.42
CA VAL A 178 -3.46 -0.04 1.46
C VAL A 178 -3.96 0.13 0.03
N TYR A 179 -3.16 0.77 -0.82
CA TYR A 179 -3.55 1.10 -2.21
C TYR A 179 -2.81 0.24 -3.25
N ALA A 180 -1.49 0.44 -3.39
CA ALA A 180 -0.66 -0.23 -4.38
C ALA A 180 0.77 -0.38 -3.87
N HIS A 181 0.93 -0.92 -2.65
CA HIS A 181 2.24 -1.10 -2.07
C HIS A 181 2.99 -2.25 -2.75
N THR A 182 4.29 -2.04 -2.92
CA THR A 182 5.23 -3.11 -3.26
C THR A 182 5.11 -4.21 -2.20
N SER A 183 4.96 -5.45 -2.65
CA SER A 183 4.90 -6.59 -1.75
C SER A 183 6.21 -6.71 -0.97
N PRO A 184 6.18 -7.15 0.30
CA PRO A 184 7.38 -7.53 1.04
C PRO A 184 8.25 -8.55 0.28
N ASP A 185 7.62 -9.29 -0.63
CA ASP A 185 8.26 -10.27 -1.48
C ASP A 185 9.27 -9.66 -2.47
N THR A 186 9.05 -8.43 -2.93
CA THR A 186 10.03 -7.73 -3.79
C THR A 186 11.36 -7.51 -3.06
N ALA A 187 11.33 -7.29 -1.74
CA ALA A 187 12.55 -7.21 -0.95
C ALA A 187 13.22 -8.59 -0.75
N ARG A 188 12.45 -9.69 -0.72
CA ARG A 188 13.00 -11.06 -0.72
C ARG A 188 13.74 -11.33 -2.02
N PHE A 189 13.11 -11.02 -3.14
CA PHE A 189 13.73 -11.06 -4.47
C PHE A 189 15.06 -10.28 -4.52
N ALA A 190 15.04 -9.01 -4.08
CA ALA A 190 16.25 -8.18 -4.11
C ALA A 190 17.39 -8.78 -3.28
N ARG A 191 17.09 -9.30 -2.07
CA ARG A 191 18.08 -10.00 -1.23
C ARG A 191 18.60 -11.28 -1.86
N GLN A 192 17.77 -12.01 -2.60
CA GLN A 192 18.19 -13.21 -3.34
C GLN A 192 19.18 -12.83 -4.44
N LEU A 193 18.88 -11.80 -5.23
CA LEU A 193 19.80 -11.29 -6.24
C LEU A 193 21.13 -10.81 -5.64
N ASP A 194 21.09 -10.08 -4.53
CA ASP A 194 22.31 -9.67 -3.82
C ASP A 194 23.11 -10.89 -3.34
N SER A 195 22.44 -11.94 -2.88
CA SER A 195 23.10 -13.18 -2.46
C SER A 195 23.72 -13.94 -3.63
N VAL A 196 23.05 -13.98 -4.79
CA VAL A 196 23.59 -14.56 -6.02
C VAL A 196 24.82 -13.78 -6.49
N ALA A 197 24.75 -12.45 -6.50
CA ALA A 197 25.86 -11.57 -6.86
C ALA A 197 27.03 -11.64 -5.86
N ALA A 198 26.78 -11.98 -4.59
CA ALA A 198 27.85 -12.19 -3.61
C ALA A 198 28.68 -13.46 -3.88
N VAL A 199 28.04 -14.51 -4.41
CA VAL A 199 28.71 -15.76 -4.81
C VAL A 199 29.42 -15.58 -6.16
N GLN A 200 28.83 -14.81 -7.06
CA GLN A 200 29.31 -14.57 -8.42
C GLN A 200 29.31 -13.07 -8.76
N PRO A 201 30.33 -12.30 -8.32
CA PRO A 201 30.40 -10.85 -8.52
C PRO A 201 30.40 -10.41 -9.99
N GLU A 202 30.80 -11.30 -10.91
CA GLU A 202 30.79 -11.07 -12.36
C GLU A 202 29.39 -10.77 -12.91
N ILE A 203 28.33 -11.25 -12.26
CA ILE A 203 26.94 -11.03 -12.69
C ILE A 203 26.59 -9.54 -12.65
N LEU A 204 27.20 -8.76 -11.76
CA LEU A 204 26.98 -7.31 -11.69
C LEU A 204 27.37 -6.59 -12.99
N ARG A 205 28.25 -7.18 -13.81
CA ARG A 205 28.71 -6.61 -15.08
C ARG A 205 28.06 -7.24 -16.30
N GLN A 206 27.19 -8.22 -16.10
CA GLN A 206 26.51 -8.94 -17.18
C GLN A 206 25.09 -8.39 -17.40
N PRO A 207 24.51 -8.60 -18.60
CA PRO A 207 23.16 -8.13 -18.89
C PRO A 207 22.11 -8.74 -17.95
N VAL A 208 21.26 -7.89 -17.37
CA VAL A 208 20.02 -8.28 -16.68
C VAL A 208 18.85 -7.74 -17.47
N LEU A 209 17.91 -8.61 -17.83
CA LEU A 209 16.74 -8.23 -18.62
C LEU A 209 15.51 -8.13 -17.73
N ALA A 210 14.85 -6.97 -17.68
CA ALA A 210 13.60 -6.77 -16.95
C ALA A 210 12.46 -6.49 -17.94
N MET A 211 11.50 -7.40 -18.04
CA MET A 211 10.38 -7.32 -18.99
C MET A 211 9.05 -7.43 -18.25
N ALA A 212 8.39 -6.31 -17.99
CA ALA A 212 7.15 -6.29 -17.24
C ALA A 212 6.29 -5.11 -17.69
N LEU A 213 4.97 -5.24 -17.52
CA LEU A 213 4.07 -4.12 -17.80
C LEU A 213 4.40 -2.93 -16.88
N GLU A 214 4.75 -3.22 -15.63
CA GLU A 214 5.30 -2.29 -14.65
C GLU A 214 6.50 -2.94 -13.93
N TYR A 215 7.61 -2.22 -13.85
CA TYR A 215 8.83 -2.69 -13.17
C TYR A 215 9.15 -1.87 -11.94
N TRP A 216 8.47 -0.75 -11.64
CA TRP A 216 8.74 -0.06 -10.38
C TRP A 216 8.28 -0.95 -9.21
N PRO A 217 9.12 -1.14 -8.16
CA PRO A 217 10.37 -0.44 -7.86
C PRO A 217 11.69 -1.16 -8.21
N LEU A 218 11.68 -2.18 -9.07
CA LEU A 218 12.88 -2.95 -9.45
C LEU A 218 14.10 -2.09 -9.80
N PRO A 219 14.00 -0.95 -10.52
CA PRO A 219 15.16 -0.10 -10.77
C PRO A 219 15.90 0.34 -9.52
N TRP A 220 15.26 0.50 -8.36
CA TRP A 220 15.95 0.84 -7.11
C TRP A 220 16.82 -0.29 -6.55
N TYR A 221 16.36 -1.53 -6.72
CA TYR A 221 17.08 -2.72 -6.24
C TYR A 221 18.18 -3.14 -7.22
N LEU A 222 17.98 -2.88 -8.51
CA LEU A 222 18.91 -3.26 -9.57
C LEU A 222 20.03 -2.22 -9.82
N ARG A 223 20.10 -1.12 -9.05
CA ARG A 223 21.08 -0.03 -9.25
C ARG A 223 22.55 -0.46 -9.21
N ARG A 224 22.86 -1.60 -8.59
CA ARG A 224 24.23 -2.14 -8.49
C ARG A 224 24.65 -2.94 -9.73
N PHE A 225 23.70 -3.33 -10.58
CA PHE A 225 23.96 -4.04 -11.82
C PHE A 225 24.28 -3.00 -12.90
N GLU A 226 25.43 -3.14 -13.54
CA GLU A 226 25.98 -2.18 -14.50
C GLU A 226 25.21 -2.20 -15.84
N GLN A 227 24.55 -3.32 -16.17
CA GLN A 227 23.87 -3.53 -17.44
C GLN A 227 22.45 -4.05 -17.23
N VAL A 228 21.48 -3.17 -17.04
CA VAL A 228 20.06 -3.54 -16.89
C VAL A 228 19.23 -2.90 -18.00
N GLY A 229 18.43 -3.70 -18.69
CA GLY A 229 17.46 -3.20 -19.65
C GLY A 229 16.02 -3.42 -19.19
N TYR A 230 15.14 -2.48 -19.51
CA TYR A 230 13.72 -2.46 -19.10
C TYR A 230 12.80 -2.37 -20.33
N TRP A 231 11.86 -3.30 -20.50
CA TRP A 231 10.96 -3.37 -21.67
C TRP A 231 9.51 -3.76 -21.34
N HIS A 232 8.53 -3.04 -21.91
CA HIS A 232 7.11 -3.21 -21.49
C HIS A 232 6.47 -4.45 -22.12
N SER A 233 7.24 -5.13 -22.95
CA SER A 233 6.91 -6.34 -23.67
C SER A 233 8.21 -7.08 -23.99
N VAL A 234 8.10 -8.33 -24.43
CA VAL A 234 9.25 -9.06 -24.97
C VAL A 234 9.60 -8.45 -26.34
N PRO A 235 10.81 -7.90 -26.55
CA PRO A 235 11.18 -7.24 -27.82
C PRO A 235 11.04 -8.18 -29.01
N GLU A 236 10.33 -7.79 -30.06
CA GLU A 236 10.14 -8.62 -31.27
C GLU A 236 11.33 -8.51 -32.24
N GLY A 237 11.59 -9.57 -33.01
CA GLY A 237 12.58 -9.56 -34.10
C GLY A 237 14.04 -9.46 -33.69
N VAL A 238 14.35 -9.58 -32.39
CA VAL A 238 15.72 -9.53 -31.84
C VAL A 238 15.98 -10.79 -31.02
N GLU A 239 17.14 -11.42 -31.20
CA GLU A 239 17.57 -12.52 -30.35
C GLU A 239 17.88 -12.01 -28.94
N LEU A 240 17.32 -12.69 -27.93
CA LEU A 240 17.59 -12.34 -26.54
C LEU A 240 18.95 -12.91 -26.12
N PRO A 241 19.84 -12.12 -25.50
CA PRO A 241 21.10 -12.65 -25.02
C PRO A 241 20.86 -13.68 -23.90
N ALA A 242 21.80 -14.62 -23.75
CA ALA A 242 21.83 -15.58 -22.65
C ALA A 242 22.20 -14.92 -21.31
N ALA A 243 21.38 -13.95 -20.89
CA ALA A 243 21.54 -13.17 -19.67
C ALA A 243 21.55 -14.09 -18.44
N PRO A 244 22.43 -13.88 -17.44
CA PRO A 244 22.43 -14.65 -16.20
C PRO A 244 21.12 -14.54 -15.42
N VAL A 245 20.41 -13.40 -15.56
CA VAL A 245 19.15 -13.13 -14.88
C VAL A 245 18.18 -12.46 -15.85
N VAL A 246 16.98 -13.02 -15.96
CA VAL A 246 15.82 -12.43 -16.64
C VAL A 246 14.69 -12.29 -15.62
N ILE A 247 14.12 -11.10 -15.51
CA ILE A 247 13.00 -10.79 -14.61
C ILE A 247 11.83 -10.45 -15.51
N ALA A 248 10.73 -11.16 -15.38
CA ALA A 248 9.58 -10.95 -16.25
C ALA A 248 8.26 -10.97 -15.50
N ASP A 249 7.25 -10.29 -16.03
CA ASP A 249 5.86 -10.59 -15.66
C ASP A 249 5.55 -12.05 -16.05
N VAL A 250 4.79 -12.75 -15.23
CA VAL A 250 4.34 -14.13 -15.54
C VAL A 250 3.57 -14.19 -16.86
N ALA A 251 2.92 -13.10 -17.27
CA ALA A 251 2.28 -12.99 -18.58
C ALA A 251 3.24 -13.22 -19.77
N PHE A 252 4.54 -12.98 -19.59
CA PHE A 252 5.57 -13.18 -20.62
C PHE A 252 6.33 -14.51 -20.48
N GLU A 253 6.00 -15.32 -19.48
CA GLU A 253 6.75 -16.55 -19.15
C GLU A 253 6.83 -17.50 -20.36
N GLU A 254 5.70 -17.81 -20.98
CA GLU A 254 5.62 -18.76 -22.09
C GLU A 254 6.41 -18.28 -23.31
N THR A 255 6.29 -16.99 -23.66
CA THR A 255 7.05 -16.38 -24.76
C THR A 255 8.55 -16.42 -24.49
N LEU A 256 8.97 -16.19 -23.23
CA LEU A 256 10.38 -16.23 -22.84
C LEU A 256 10.94 -17.66 -22.84
N ARG A 257 10.18 -18.66 -22.39
CA ARG A 257 10.57 -20.08 -22.47
C ARG A 257 10.88 -20.53 -23.90
N GLN A 258 10.17 -19.98 -24.88
CA GLN A 258 10.37 -20.32 -26.30
C GLN A 258 11.56 -19.57 -26.93
N ARG A 259 11.93 -18.41 -26.39
CA ARG A 259 12.91 -17.50 -27.00
C ARG A 259 14.26 -17.47 -26.29
N LEU A 260 14.32 -17.85 -25.02
CA LEU A 260 15.56 -18.00 -24.29
C LEU A 260 16.19 -19.37 -24.58
N PRO A 261 17.54 -19.47 -24.54
CA PRO A 261 18.20 -20.76 -24.54
C PRO A 261 17.71 -21.66 -23.40
N ALA A 262 17.76 -22.97 -23.59
CA ALA A 262 17.44 -23.93 -22.53
C ALA A 262 18.40 -23.79 -21.33
N GLY A 263 17.95 -24.18 -20.14
CA GLY A 263 18.76 -24.16 -18.91
C GLY A 263 18.58 -22.89 -18.10
N TYR A 264 17.33 -22.55 -17.76
CA TYR A 264 17.01 -21.54 -16.76
C TYR A 264 16.22 -22.17 -15.62
N PHE A 265 16.65 -21.89 -14.39
CA PHE A 265 15.87 -22.12 -13.19
C PHE A 265 14.90 -20.96 -12.97
N MET A 266 13.68 -21.25 -12.54
CA MET A 266 12.60 -20.27 -12.43
C MET A 266 12.09 -20.18 -11.01
N ASP A 267 11.93 -18.95 -10.53
CA ASP A 267 11.42 -18.64 -9.21
C ASP A 267 10.39 -17.51 -9.31
N TYR A 268 9.47 -17.45 -8.35
CA TYR A 268 8.30 -16.55 -8.42
C TYR A 268 8.25 -15.59 -7.24
N PHE A 269 8.02 -14.31 -7.53
CA PHE A 269 7.99 -13.26 -6.53
C PHE A 269 6.84 -12.29 -6.78
N GLY A 270 6.11 -11.91 -5.73
CA GLY A 270 5.11 -10.84 -5.82
C GLY A 270 5.76 -9.46 -5.96
N LEU A 271 5.38 -8.68 -6.98
CA LEU A 271 5.75 -7.26 -7.07
C LEU A 271 4.74 -6.39 -6.31
N ARG A 272 3.45 -6.62 -6.55
CA ARG A 272 2.30 -5.95 -5.91
C ARG A 272 1.06 -6.82 -6.06
N HIS A 273 -0.08 -6.36 -5.57
CA HIS A 273 -1.34 -7.06 -5.81
C HIS A 273 -1.55 -7.29 -7.31
N GLU A 274 -1.89 -8.54 -7.67
CA GLU A 274 -2.16 -8.98 -9.05
C GLU A 274 -0.96 -8.91 -10.03
N LEU A 275 0.25 -8.61 -9.56
CA LEU A 275 1.46 -8.64 -10.39
C LEU A 275 2.50 -9.60 -9.79
N LEU A 276 2.64 -10.75 -10.44
CA LEU A 276 3.62 -11.78 -10.12
C LEU A 276 4.78 -11.68 -11.11
N LEU A 277 5.99 -11.70 -10.59
CA LEU A 277 7.21 -11.78 -11.37
C LEU A 277 7.69 -13.22 -11.42
N CYS A 278 8.09 -13.65 -12.62
CA CYS A 278 8.91 -14.81 -12.86
C CYS A 278 10.36 -14.36 -13.01
N VAL A 279 11.24 -14.86 -12.14
CA VAL A 279 12.68 -14.59 -12.20
C VAL A 279 13.38 -15.85 -12.67
N MET A 280 14.06 -15.73 -13.80
CA MET A 280 14.76 -16.80 -14.48
C MET A 280 16.26 -16.61 -14.29
N TYR A 281 16.90 -17.56 -13.63
CA TYR A 281 18.34 -17.62 -13.42
C TYR A 281 18.93 -18.63 -14.40
N ARG A 282 20.01 -18.28 -15.10
CA ARG A 282 20.72 -19.27 -15.92
C ARG A 282 21.21 -20.42 -15.05
N GLN A 283 21.14 -21.65 -15.54
CA GLN A 283 21.33 -22.86 -14.73
C GLN A 283 22.68 -22.87 -13.99
N ASP A 284 23.78 -22.50 -14.67
CA ASP A 284 25.12 -22.39 -14.09
C ASP A 284 25.19 -21.37 -12.94
N VAL A 285 24.47 -20.25 -13.08
CA VAL A 285 24.37 -19.22 -12.04
C VAL A 285 23.63 -19.76 -10.82
N TRP A 286 22.52 -20.47 -11.05
CA TRP A 286 21.71 -21.05 -9.99
C TRP A 286 22.43 -22.18 -9.25
N ASP A 287 23.07 -23.09 -9.97
CA ASP A 287 23.75 -24.25 -9.41
C ASP A 287 24.88 -23.81 -8.45
N ARG A 288 25.72 -22.86 -8.88
CA ARG A 288 26.77 -22.28 -8.02
C ARG A 288 26.19 -21.60 -6.76
N PHE A 289 25.04 -20.94 -6.90
CA PHE A 289 24.38 -20.35 -5.75
C PHE A 289 23.92 -21.41 -4.75
N ILE A 290 23.32 -22.52 -5.22
CA ILE A 290 22.89 -23.63 -4.37
C ILE A 290 24.09 -24.34 -3.72
N GLU A 291 25.17 -24.60 -4.47
CA GLU A 291 26.41 -25.19 -3.94
C GLU A 291 26.96 -24.37 -2.77
N SER A 292 26.99 -23.04 -2.89
CA SER A 292 27.45 -22.15 -1.81
C SER A 292 26.61 -22.26 -0.53
N ARG A 293 25.30 -22.54 -0.66
CA ARG A 293 24.37 -22.69 0.47
C ARG A 293 24.52 -24.05 1.14
N GLN A 294 24.74 -25.10 0.35
CA GLN A 294 25.01 -26.45 0.85
C GLN A 294 26.35 -26.50 1.60
N ALA A 295 27.40 -25.87 1.05
CA ALA A 295 28.70 -25.78 1.72
C ALA A 295 28.68 -24.95 3.02
N ALA A 296 27.78 -23.97 3.12
CA ALA A 296 27.61 -23.14 4.32
C ALA A 296 26.73 -23.79 5.41
N THR A 297 26.02 -24.88 5.09
CA THR A 297 25.22 -25.63 6.06
C THR A 297 26.10 -26.75 6.62
N PRO A 298 26.51 -26.71 7.90
CA PRO A 298 27.26 -27.82 8.47
C PRO A 298 26.39 -29.10 8.40
N PRO A 299 26.99 -30.28 8.18
CA PRO A 299 26.23 -31.51 8.11
C PRO A 299 25.63 -31.82 9.49
N GLU A 300 24.37 -31.46 9.71
CA GLU A 300 23.58 -32.00 10.81
C GLU A 300 23.17 -33.44 10.46
N GLY A 301 23.71 -34.41 11.20
CA GLY A 301 23.03 -35.69 11.41
C GLY A 301 23.64 -36.95 10.80
N ALA A 302 24.95 -37.16 10.94
CA ALA A 302 25.52 -38.53 10.85
C ALA A 302 26.16 -39.00 12.18
N ASP A 303 26.79 -38.11 12.95
CA ASP A 303 27.54 -38.52 14.16
C ASP A 303 26.72 -38.60 15.46
N ALA A 304 25.52 -38.02 15.51
CA ALA A 304 24.73 -37.97 16.75
C ALA A 304 23.99 -39.30 17.07
N MET A 305 23.76 -40.16 16.06
CA MET A 305 23.09 -41.46 16.28
C MET A 305 24.08 -42.57 16.67
N GLU A 306 25.35 -42.49 16.23
CA GLU A 306 26.35 -43.52 16.53
C GLU A 306 26.94 -43.38 17.96
N GLN A 307 26.89 -42.18 18.54
CA GLN A 307 27.29 -41.95 19.94
C GLN A 307 26.19 -42.30 20.97
N ALA A 308 24.93 -42.49 20.53
CA ALA A 308 23.84 -42.92 21.41
C ALA A 308 23.70 -44.45 21.52
N LEU A 309 24.51 -45.20 20.76
CA LEU A 309 24.50 -46.67 20.71
C LEU A 309 25.84 -47.31 21.15
N ARG A 310 26.71 -46.54 21.81
CA ARG A 310 27.90 -47.04 22.53
C ARG A 310 27.79 -46.67 24.01
#